data_AF-A0A954YZD1-F1
#
_entry.id   AF-A0A954YZD1-F1
#
_cell.length_a   1.000
_cell.length_b   1.000
_cell.length_c   1.000
_cell.angle_alpha   90.00
_cell.angle_beta   90.00
_cell.angle_gamma   90.00
#
_symmetry.space_group_name_H-M   'P 1'
#
loop_
_entity.id
_entity.type
_entity.pdbx_description
1 polymer ?
#
loop_
_entity_poly.entity_id
_entity_poly.type
_entity_poly.pdbx_seq_one_letter_code
_entity_poly.pdbx_strand_id
1 'polypeptide(L)'
;MNRPYCGECGYDLTGSDSDRCPECGLPFVVAGIRIGNVDSRGWRRRRRVATLLLFVIVAAGVTSSARSIIGALDARSQARTAIQTAQSTRRSVLSHLRNIVESLETPAEMHVRLKEQLRRLNVEFPDAFTMSDYAELMVFIELKFPLEPAQAVERIDGG
;
A
#
# COMPACT_ATOMS: atom_id res chain seq x y z
N MET A 1 -52.28 -61.00 -22.45
CA MET A 1 -50.94 -61.15 -21.86
C MET A 1 -50.00 -60.22 -22.60
N ASN A 2 -49.46 -59.18 -21.94
CA ASN A 2 -48.45 -58.29 -22.53
C ASN A 2 -47.10 -59.02 -22.48
N ARG A 3 -46.54 -59.40 -23.63
CA ARG A 3 -45.17 -59.92 -23.71
C ARG A 3 -44.19 -58.75 -23.87
N PRO A 4 -43.00 -58.80 -23.26
CA PRO A 4 -42.00 -57.75 -23.42
C PRO A 4 -41.34 -57.86 -24.80
N TYR A 5 -41.46 -56.82 -25.62
CA TYR A 5 -40.77 -56.73 -26.91
C TYR A 5 -39.80 -55.55 -26.91
N CYS A 6 -38.72 -55.66 -27.68
CA CYS A 6 -37.84 -54.54 -27.94
C CYS A 6 -38.61 -53.44 -28.70
N GLY A 7 -38.62 -52.22 -28.17
CA GLY A 7 -39.31 -51.09 -28.81
C GLY A 7 -38.73 -50.66 -30.16
N GLU A 8 -37.48 -51.06 -30.47
CA GLU A 8 -36.81 -50.70 -31.73
C GLU A 8 -36.94 -51.80 -32.79
N CYS A 9 -36.55 -53.03 -32.48
CA CYS A 9 -36.51 -54.13 -33.45
C CYS A 9 -37.68 -55.13 -33.34
N GLY A 10 -38.53 -55.00 -32.31
CA GLY A 10 -39.66 -55.90 -32.09
C GLY A 10 -39.29 -57.30 -31.57
N TYR A 11 -38.02 -57.58 -31.26
CA TYR A 11 -37.57 -58.87 -30.73
C TYR A 11 -38.24 -59.21 -29.39
N ASP A 12 -38.64 -60.47 -29.20
CA ASP A 12 -39.26 -60.96 -27.95
C ASP A 12 -38.19 -61.08 -26.86
N LEU A 13 -38.38 -60.32 -25.78
CA LEU A 13 -37.43 -60.23 -24.66
C LEU A 13 -37.78 -61.22 -23.54
N THR A 14 -38.74 -62.12 -23.76
CA THR A 14 -39.14 -63.11 -22.76
C THR A 14 -37.96 -64.02 -22.42
N GLY A 15 -37.48 -63.95 -21.18
CA GLY A 15 -36.37 -64.78 -20.69
C GLY A 15 -34.96 -64.27 -21.01
N SER A 16 -34.82 -63.01 -21.47
CA SER A 16 -33.50 -62.40 -21.64
C SER A 16 -32.94 -61.91 -20.30
N ASP A 17 -31.76 -62.40 -19.90
CA ASP A 17 -31.01 -61.93 -18.72
C ASP A 17 -30.02 -60.79 -19.03
N SER A 18 -29.90 -60.40 -20.31
CA SER A 18 -29.01 -59.32 -20.72
C SER A 18 -29.60 -57.94 -20.37
N ASP A 19 -28.76 -56.93 -20.22
CA ASP A 19 -29.18 -55.52 -20.17
C ASP A 19 -29.37 -54.91 -21.56
N ARG A 20 -29.14 -55.70 -22.63
CA ARG A 20 -29.18 -55.29 -24.04
C ARG A 20 -29.95 -56.26 -24.91
N CYS A 21 -30.51 -55.72 -25.99
CA CYS A 21 -31.14 -56.55 -27.01
C CYS A 21 -30.05 -57.35 -27.77
N PRO A 22 -30.20 -58.68 -27.91
CA PRO A 22 -29.24 -59.50 -28.64
C PRO A 22 -29.20 -59.20 -30.14
N GLU A 23 -30.30 -58.66 -30.71
CA GLU A 23 -30.38 -58.32 -32.13
C GLU A 23 -29.80 -56.94 -32.43
N CYS A 24 -30.27 -55.90 -31.74
CA CYS A 24 -29.92 -54.52 -32.06
C CYS A 24 -28.88 -53.89 -31.11
N GLY A 25 -28.49 -54.57 -30.03
CA GLY A 25 -27.48 -54.09 -29.07
C GLY A 25 -27.91 -52.92 -28.18
N LEU A 26 -29.14 -52.42 -28.34
CA LEU A 26 -29.69 -51.32 -27.55
C LEU A 26 -29.95 -51.74 -26.09
N PRO A 27 -29.64 -50.87 -25.12
CA PRO A 27 -29.93 -51.15 -23.71
C PRO A 27 -31.44 -51.16 -23.45
N PHE A 28 -31.90 -52.09 -22.61
CA PHE A 28 -33.29 -52.14 -22.18
C PHE A 28 -33.62 -50.93 -21.30
N VAL A 29 -34.41 -50.00 -21.83
CA VAL A 29 -34.99 -48.92 -21.04
C VAL A 29 -36.12 -49.51 -20.22
N VAL A 30 -35.86 -49.85 -18.95
CA VAL A 30 -36.88 -50.35 -18.02
C VAL A 30 -38.00 -49.32 -17.92
N ALA A 31 -39.12 -49.59 -18.59
CA ALA A 31 -40.32 -48.77 -18.58
C ALA A 31 -40.95 -48.81 -17.18
N GLY A 32 -40.46 -47.96 -16.27
CA GLY A 32 -40.98 -47.87 -14.91
C GLY A 32 -40.13 -47.09 -13.92
N ILE A 33 -38.83 -46.92 -14.19
CA ILE A 33 -37.96 -46.08 -13.36
C ILE A 33 -37.47 -44.94 -14.23
N ARG A 34 -38.14 -43.78 -14.14
CA ARG A 34 -37.49 -42.52 -14.51
C ARG A 34 -36.33 -42.35 -13.54
N ILE A 35 -35.14 -42.86 -13.90
CA ILE A 35 -33.90 -42.35 -13.32
C ILE A 35 -33.98 -40.87 -13.60
N GLY A 36 -34.26 -40.08 -12.57
CA GLY A 36 -34.54 -38.66 -12.70
C GLY A 36 -33.43 -38.08 -13.55
N ASN A 37 -33.80 -37.68 -14.77
CA ASN A 37 -32.89 -36.97 -15.64
C ASN A 37 -32.57 -35.71 -14.83
N VAL A 38 -31.42 -35.72 -14.14
CA VAL A 38 -31.00 -34.62 -13.29
C VAL A 38 -30.96 -33.44 -14.25
N ASP A 39 -31.96 -32.56 -14.16
CA ASP A 39 -32.25 -31.59 -15.20
C ASP A 39 -30.98 -30.82 -15.56
N SER A 40 -30.34 -31.25 -16.65
CA SER A 40 -29.03 -30.75 -17.08
C SER A 40 -29.13 -29.28 -17.49
N ARG A 41 -30.36 -28.77 -17.69
CA ARG A 41 -30.68 -27.35 -17.84
C ARG A 41 -30.44 -26.55 -16.56
N GLY A 42 -30.77 -27.10 -15.39
CA GLY A 42 -30.53 -26.46 -14.09
C GLY A 42 -29.04 -26.36 -13.77
N TRP A 43 -28.26 -27.36 -14.15
CA TRP A 43 -26.81 -27.38 -13.91
C TRP A 43 -26.08 -26.26 -14.67
N ARG A 44 -26.40 -26.03 -15.94
CA ARG A 44 -25.77 -24.94 -16.71
C ARG A 44 -26.05 -23.56 -16.10
N ARG A 45 -27.27 -23.32 -15.61
CA ARG A 45 -27.63 -22.05 -14.94
C ARG A 45 -26.84 -21.88 -13.63
N ARG A 46 -26.74 -22.93 -12.80
CA ARG A 46 -25.96 -22.89 -11.55
C ARG A 46 -24.47 -22.64 -11.79
N ARG A 47 -23.88 -23.24 -12.84
CA ARG A 47 -22.49 -22.99 -13.23
C ARG A 47 -22.23 -21.52 -13.57
N ARG A 48 -23.10 -20.90 -14.38
CA ARG A 48 -22.94 -19.47 -14.75
C ARG A 48 -23.00 -18.56 -13.52
N VAL A 49 -23.93 -18.80 -12.60
CA VAL A 49 -24.06 -18.01 -11.36
C VAL A 49 -22.81 -18.18 -10.49
N ALA A 50 -22.32 -19.41 -10.31
CA ALA A 50 -21.12 -19.67 -9.51
C ALA A 50 -19.88 -18.97 -10.10
N THR A 51 -19.71 -18.99 -11.42
CA THR A 51 -18.58 -18.30 -12.08
C THR A 51 -18.65 -16.78 -11.89
N LEU A 52 -19.84 -16.18 -11.99
CA LEU A 52 -20.00 -14.73 -11.77
C LEU A 52 -19.71 -14.34 -10.32
N LEU A 53 -20.19 -15.12 -9.34
CA LEU A 53 -19.90 -14.87 -7.93
C LEU A 53 -18.39 -14.96 -7.64
N LEU A 54 -17.72 -15.97 -8.21
CA LEU A 54 -16.28 -16.13 -8.04
C LEU A 54 -15.50 -14.96 -8.65
N PHE A 55 -15.93 -14.46 -9.82
CA PHE A 55 -15.34 -13.27 -10.44
C PHE A 55 -15.51 -12.02 -9.57
N VAL A 56 -16.69 -11.80 -9.00
CA VAL A 56 -16.96 -10.67 -8.09
C VAL A 56 -16.08 -10.74 -6.84
N ILE A 57 -15.91 -11.92 -6.24
CA ILE A 57 -15.05 -12.12 -5.07
C ILE A 57 -13.58 -11.77 -5.41
N VAL A 58 -13.07 -12.25 -6.55
CA VAL A 58 -11.69 -11.96 -6.98
C VAL A 58 -11.51 -10.47 -7.27
N ALA A 59 -12.45 -9.83 -7.98
CA ALA A 59 -12.39 -8.40 -8.28
C ALA A 59 -12.43 -7.54 -7.00
N ALA A 60 -13.27 -7.90 -6.03
CA ALA A 60 -13.32 -7.24 -4.73
C ALA A 60 -12.02 -7.43 -3.93
N GLY A 61 -11.41 -8.62 -4.00
CA GLY A 61 -10.11 -8.89 -3.39
C GLY A 61 -8.98 -8.01 -3.96
N VAL A 62 -8.89 -7.90 -5.29
CA VAL A 62 -7.82 -7.13 -5.95
C VAL A 62 -7.92 -5.63 -5.66
N THR A 63 -9.13 -5.10 -5.60
CA THR A 63 -9.35 -3.67 -5.27
C THR A 63 -8.98 -3.32 -3.83
N SER A 64 -9.09 -4.26 -2.90
CA SER A 64 -8.62 -4.10 -1.50
C SER A 64 -7.09 -3.96 -1.43
N SER A 65 -6.35 -4.82 -2.14
CA SER A 65 -4.89 -4.81 -2.16
C SER A 65 -4.26 -3.58 -2.82
N ALA A 66 -4.98 -2.87 -3.70
CA ALA A 66 -4.45 -1.66 -4.35
C ALA A 66 -4.35 -0.46 -3.39
N ARG A 67 -5.19 -0.41 -2.34
CA ARG A 67 -5.20 0.73 -1.40
C ARG A 67 -4.02 0.72 -0.43
N SER A 68 -3.46 -0.45 -0.10
CA SER A 68 -2.33 -0.54 0.83
C SER A 68 -1.00 -0.10 0.21
N ILE A 69 -0.84 -0.26 -1.10
CA ILE A 69 0.40 0.11 -1.82
C ILE A 69 0.50 1.63 -1.99
N ILE A 70 -0.62 2.31 -2.23
CA ILE A 70 -0.64 3.76 -2.45
C ILE A 70 -0.27 4.52 -1.15
N GLY A 71 -0.66 4.01 0.02
CA GLY A 71 -0.32 4.63 1.30
C GLY A 71 1.18 4.64 1.64
N ALA A 72 1.95 3.65 1.15
CA ALA A 72 3.39 3.57 1.41
C ALA A 72 4.22 4.58 0.58
N LEU A 73 3.69 5.03 -0.56
CA LEU A 73 4.36 6.01 -1.41
C LEU A 73 4.17 7.45 -0.88
N ASP A 74 3.03 7.76 -0.28
CA ASP A 74 2.76 9.09 0.30
C ASP A 74 3.56 9.38 1.58
N ALA A 75 3.90 8.36 2.36
CA ALA A 75 4.73 8.53 3.55
C ALA A 75 6.16 9.02 3.20
N ARG A 76 6.70 8.59 2.05
CA ARG A 76 8.04 9.00 1.60
C ARG A 76 8.07 10.41 1.00
N SER A 77 6.98 10.84 0.36
CA SER A 77 6.89 12.20 -0.20
C SER A 77 6.80 13.26 0.89
N GLN A 78 6.03 13.01 1.96
CA GLN A 78 5.91 13.92 3.11
C GLN A 78 7.21 14.07 3.90
N ALA A 79 8.02 13.01 4.03
CA ALA A 79 9.32 13.11 4.71
C ALA A 79 10.30 14.05 3.96
N ARG A 80 10.30 14.01 2.63
CA ARG A 80 11.18 14.88 1.81
C ARG A 80 10.77 16.34 1.88
N THR A 81 9.47 16.65 1.89
CA THR A 81 9.01 18.05 1.98
C THR A 81 9.30 18.66 3.34
N ALA A 82 9.16 17.89 4.44
CA ALA A 82 9.50 18.34 5.78
C ALA A 82 11.01 18.68 5.93
N ILE A 83 11.90 17.91 5.31
CA ILE A 83 13.34 18.18 5.33
C ILE A 83 13.66 19.46 4.52
N GLN A 84 13.00 19.67 3.38
CA GLN A 84 13.22 20.87 2.56
C GLN A 84 12.76 22.16 3.26
N THR A 85 11.62 22.14 3.96
CA THR A 85 11.13 23.31 4.71
C THR A 85 12.01 23.63 5.92
N ALA A 86 12.56 22.62 6.59
CA ALA A 86 13.54 22.82 7.65
C ALA A 86 14.86 23.42 7.15
N GLN A 87 15.30 23.05 5.94
CA GLN A 87 16.53 23.61 5.35
C GLN A 87 16.35 25.05 4.85
N SER A 88 15.21 25.39 4.26
CA SER A 88 14.95 26.75 3.75
C SER A 88 14.85 27.77 4.89
N THR A 89 14.19 27.40 5.98
CA THR A 89 14.11 28.23 7.20
C THR A 89 15.49 28.46 7.81
N ARG A 90 16.33 27.42 7.93
CA ARG A 90 17.70 27.56 8.43
C ARG A 90 18.55 28.53 7.59
N ARG A 91 18.48 28.43 6.26
CA ARG A 91 19.24 29.35 5.38
C ARG A 91 18.79 30.80 5.55
N SER A 92 17.48 31.04 5.66
CA SER A 92 16.93 32.38 5.88
C SER A 92 17.41 32.98 7.21
N VAL A 93 17.36 32.20 8.30
CA VAL A 93 17.84 32.63 9.63
C VAL A 93 19.34 32.95 9.60
N LEU A 94 20.15 32.10 8.98
CA LEU A 94 21.60 32.33 8.88
C LEU A 94 21.92 33.58 8.05
N SER A 95 21.22 33.81 6.92
CA SER A 95 21.41 35.04 6.15
C SER A 95 21.01 36.29 6.93
N HIS A 96 19.94 36.22 7.73
CA HIS A 96 19.52 37.34 8.58
C HIS A 96 20.54 37.62 9.68
N LEU A 97 21.04 36.58 10.36
CA LEU A 97 22.06 36.74 11.40
C LEU A 97 23.36 37.30 10.82
N ARG A 98 23.80 36.80 9.67
CA ARG A 98 25.00 37.32 8.99
C ARG A 98 24.88 38.81 8.66
N ASN A 99 23.76 39.23 8.07
CA ASN A 99 23.53 40.64 7.75
C ASN A 99 23.49 41.53 9.00
N ILE A 100 22.97 41.03 10.12
CA ILE A 100 22.97 41.77 11.40
C ILE A 100 24.41 41.91 11.93
N VAL A 101 25.21 40.85 11.88
CA VAL A 101 26.60 40.88 12.34
C VAL A 101 27.45 41.81 11.47
N GLU A 102 27.28 41.76 10.14
CA GLU A 102 27.97 42.66 9.20
C GLU A 102 27.55 44.14 9.36
N SER A 103 26.34 44.42 9.85
CA SER A 103 25.88 45.79 10.10
C SER A 103 26.36 46.39 11.43
N LEU A 104 27.13 45.66 12.23
CA LEU A 104 27.56 46.09 13.56
C LEU A 104 29.03 46.53 13.50
N GLU A 105 29.24 47.85 13.39
CA GLU A 105 30.57 48.46 13.26
C GLU A 105 31.39 48.42 14.55
N THR A 106 30.77 48.17 15.72
CA THR A 106 31.49 48.13 17.00
C THR A 106 31.11 46.94 17.89
N PRO A 107 32.10 46.29 18.56
CA PRO A 107 31.86 45.13 19.41
C PRO A 107 30.97 45.42 20.62
N ALA A 108 30.93 46.68 21.09
CA ALA A 108 30.09 47.10 22.20
C ALA A 108 28.59 47.14 21.84
N GLU A 109 28.24 47.63 20.64
CA GLU A 109 26.85 47.62 20.17
C GLU A 109 26.35 46.20 19.85
N MET A 110 27.25 45.33 19.40
CA MET A 110 26.94 43.93 19.10
C MET A 110 26.40 43.19 20.33
N HIS A 111 27.02 43.41 21.50
CA HIS A 111 26.63 42.76 22.74
C HIS A 111 25.21 43.15 23.19
N VAL A 112 24.90 44.45 23.14
CA VAL A 112 23.59 44.96 23.57
C VAL A 112 22.46 44.47 22.65
N ARG A 113 22.66 44.51 21.33
CA ARG A 113 21.64 44.06 20.37
C ARG A 113 21.46 42.53 20.38
N LEU A 114 22.54 41.76 20.52
CA LEU A 114 22.45 40.29 20.57
C LEU A 114 21.70 39.84 21.82
N LYS A 115 21.99 40.44 22.99
CA LYS A 115 21.29 40.14 24.25
C LYS A 115 19.79 40.41 24.15
N GLU A 116 19.40 41.51 23.50
CA GLU A 116 17.99 41.86 23.30
C GLU A 116 17.28 40.92 22.30
N GLN A 117 17.95 40.52 21.21
CA GLN A 117 17.40 39.55 20.25
C GLN A 117 17.17 38.16 20.89
N LEU A 118 18.13 37.69 21.69
CA LEU A 118 18.02 36.39 22.36
C LEU A 118 16.97 36.39 23.47
N ARG A 119 16.81 37.52 24.18
CA ARG A 119 15.70 37.72 25.11
C ARG A 119 14.34 37.59 24.41
N ARG A 120 14.20 38.14 23.19
CA ARG A 120 12.96 37.98 22.40
C ARG A 120 12.68 36.53 21.98
N LEU A 121 13.73 35.72 21.83
CA LEU A 121 13.62 34.30 21.52
C LEU A 121 13.46 33.40 22.77
N ASN A 122 13.37 34.00 23.97
CA ASN A 122 13.25 33.32 25.25
C ASN A 122 14.42 32.34 25.54
N VAL A 123 15.63 32.69 25.10
CA VAL A 123 16.86 31.96 25.39
C VAL A 123 17.57 32.66 26.55
N GLU A 124 17.78 31.94 27.67
CA GLU A 124 18.52 32.47 28.82
C GLU A 124 19.99 32.70 28.46
N PHE A 125 20.49 33.89 28.78
CA PHE A 125 21.86 34.31 28.51
C PHE A 125 22.64 34.38 29.83
N PRO A 126 23.86 33.82 29.91
CA PRO A 126 24.68 33.94 31.12
C PRO A 126 25.05 35.40 31.39
N ASP A 127 24.95 35.85 32.65
CA ASP A 127 25.19 37.25 33.02
C ASP A 127 26.67 37.67 32.95
N ALA A 128 27.60 36.71 32.91
CA ALA A 128 29.02 36.96 32.72
C ALA A 128 29.46 36.38 31.37
N PHE A 129 29.36 37.18 30.31
CA PHE A 129 29.85 36.83 28.98
C PHE A 129 31.12 37.64 28.69
N THR A 130 32.25 36.96 28.60
CA THR A 130 33.55 37.54 28.29
C THR A 130 33.81 37.56 26.77
N MET A 131 34.79 38.34 26.32
CA MET A 131 35.22 38.31 24.91
C MET A 131 35.76 36.93 24.47
N SER A 132 36.24 36.12 25.42
CA SER A 132 36.61 34.71 25.18
C SER A 132 35.38 33.86 24.81
N ASP A 133 34.27 34.09 25.50
CA ASP A 133 33.01 33.38 25.25
C ASP A 133 32.41 33.75 23.89
N TYR A 134 32.70 34.94 23.37
CA TYR A 134 32.34 35.34 22.00
C TYR A 134 33.10 34.53 20.95
N ALA A 135 34.41 34.33 21.14
CA ALA A 135 35.20 33.52 20.23
C ALA A 135 34.73 32.06 20.26
N GLU A 136 34.44 31.53 21.45
CA GLU A 136 33.84 30.20 21.58
C GLU A 136 32.45 30.13 20.94
N LEU A 137 31.59 31.14 21.10
CA LEU A 137 30.25 31.14 20.52
C LEU A 137 30.30 31.21 18.99
N MET A 138 31.21 32.01 18.42
CA MET A 138 31.45 32.04 16.97
C MET A 138 31.96 30.69 16.46
N VAL A 139 32.95 30.10 17.16
CA VAL A 139 33.49 28.77 16.84
C VAL A 139 32.42 27.67 17.03
N PHE A 140 31.52 27.80 17.99
CA PHE A 140 30.44 26.85 18.24
C PHE A 140 29.32 26.97 17.20
N ILE A 141 29.01 28.18 16.76
CA ILE A 141 28.13 28.41 15.60
C ILE A 141 28.77 27.78 14.34
N GLU A 142 30.09 27.82 14.20
CA GLU A 142 30.79 27.29 13.04
C GLU A 142 30.96 25.75 13.09
N LEU A 143 31.27 25.18 14.27
CA LEU A 143 31.52 23.75 14.47
C LEU A 143 30.25 22.91 14.72
N LYS A 144 29.23 23.46 15.40
CA LYS A 144 28.01 22.70 15.75
C LYS A 144 26.90 22.79 14.71
N PHE A 145 27.09 23.61 13.68
CA PHE A 145 26.24 23.65 12.49
C PHE A 145 26.95 23.07 11.25
N PRO A 146 27.50 21.83 11.28
CA PRO A 146 28.02 21.23 10.07
C PRO A 146 26.90 21.14 9.02
N LEU A 147 27.25 21.54 7.81
CA LEU A 147 26.41 21.61 6.62
C LEU A 147 26.13 20.23 6.01
N GLU A 148 26.16 19.14 6.78
CA GLU A 148 25.94 17.79 6.26
C GLU A 148 24.55 17.23 6.60
N PRO A 149 23.49 17.61 5.86
CA PRO A 149 22.31 16.77 5.73
C PRO A 149 22.49 15.66 4.68
N ALA A 150 23.67 15.54 4.04
CA ALA A 150 23.90 14.56 2.98
C ALA A 150 23.98 13.11 3.50
N GLN A 151 24.61 12.87 4.65
CA GLN A 151 24.85 11.51 5.15
C GLN A 151 23.62 10.84 5.80
N ALA A 152 22.55 11.60 6.09
CA ALA A 152 21.32 11.04 6.65
C ALA A 152 20.38 10.44 5.59
N VAL A 153 20.55 10.81 4.31
CA VAL A 153 19.66 10.35 3.22
C VAL A 153 20.10 8.99 2.67
N GLU A 154 21.41 8.71 2.58
CA GLU A 154 21.92 7.44 2.06
C GLU A 154 21.55 6.21 2.93
N ARG A 155 21.26 6.41 4.22
CA ARG A 155 20.89 5.30 5.10
C ARG A 155 19.44 4.84 4.93
N ILE A 156 18.61 5.57 4.19
CA ILE A 156 17.18 5.26 4.00
C ILE A 156 16.92 4.49 2.69
N ASP A 157 17.82 4.60 1.70
CA ASP A 157 17.64 3.97 0.38
C ASP A 157 18.32 2.57 0.26
N GLY A 158 18.99 2.09 1.32
CA GLY A 158 19.80 0.85 1.30
C GLY A 158 19.19 -0.39 1.98
N GLY A 159 17.88 -0.45 2.24
CA GLY A 159 17.22 -1.56 2.94
C GLY A 159 16.00 -2.12 2.22
#